data_AF-A0AAN0LWA1-F1
#
_entry.id   AF-A0AAN0LWA1-F1
#
_cell.length_a   1.000
_cell.length_b   1.000
_cell.length_c   1.000
_cell.angle_alpha   90.00
_cell.angle_beta   90.00
_cell.angle_gamma   90.00
#
_symmetry.space_group_name_H-M   'P 1'
#
loop_
_entity.id
_entity.type
_entity.pdbx_description
1 polymer ?
#
loop_
_entity_poly.entity_id
_entity_poly.type
_entity_poly.pdbx_seq_one_letter_code
_entity_poly.pdbx_strand_id
1 'polypeptide(L)' 'MHDEFLATLVDATQREKLASILTWIQSHFPHLEPVVKWNQPMFLDHGTFIIGFSVSKQRYRGCTRSCGNEAI' A
#
# COMPACT_ATOMS: atom_id res chain seq x y z
N MET A 1 -1.95 -1.99 17.21
CA MET A 1 -2.62 -3.13 16.54
C MET A 1 -2.13 -3.33 15.10
N HIS A 2 -1.50 -2.31 14.48
CA HIS A 2 -0.93 -2.39 13.12
C HIS A 2 0.61 -2.31 13.12
N ASP A 3 1.22 -2.11 14.29
CA ASP A 3 2.66 -1.90 14.50
C ASP A 3 3.53 -3.04 14.00
N GLU A 4 3.08 -4.30 14.14
CA GLU A 4 3.83 -5.46 13.66
C GLU A 4 3.92 -5.46 12.13
N PHE A 5 2.87 -5.06 11.42
CA PHE A 5 2.92 -4.90 9.96
C PHE A 5 3.78 -3.70 9.57
N LEU A 6 3.62 -2.57 10.25
CA LEU A 6 4.43 -1.37 9.99
C LEU A 6 5.92 -1.61 10.24
N ALA A 7 6.28 -2.49 11.19
CA ALA A 7 7.66 -2.89 11.45
C ALA A 7 8.30 -3.72 10.33
N THR A 8 7.50 -4.41 9.51
CA THR A 8 8.00 -5.13 8.32
C THR A 8 8.36 -4.19 7.16
N LEU A 9 7.95 -2.92 7.23
CA LEU A 9 8.25 -1.93 6.21
C LEU A 9 9.65 -1.37 6.41
N VAL A 10 10.52 -1.63 5.43
CA VAL A 10 11.91 -1.12 5.40
C VAL A 10 11.94 0.40 5.20
N ASP A 11 10.97 0.95 4.49
CA ASP A 11 10.91 2.38 4.17
C ASP A 11 10.08 3.14 5.21
N ALA A 12 10.75 4.07 5.92
CA ALA A 12 10.12 4.87 6.97
C ALA A 12 9.01 5.80 6.43
N THR A 13 9.17 6.31 5.21
CA THR A 13 8.19 7.21 4.58
C THR A 13 6.91 6.47 4.22
N GLN A 14 7.05 5.26 3.67
CA GLN A 14 5.89 4.41 3.36
C GLN A 14 5.14 4.02 4.64
N ARG A 15 5.87 3.73 5.72
CA ARG A 15 5.29 3.43 7.04
C ARG A 15 4.47 4.58 7.61
N GLU A 16 4.99 5.80 7.63
CA GLU A 16 4.25 6.97 8.15
C GLU A 16 3.00 7.30 7.34
N LYS A 17 3.10 7.22 6.00
CA LYS A 17 1.95 7.41 5.11
C LYS A 17 0.87 6.37 5.37
N LEU A 18 1.26 5.10 5.50
CA LEU A 18 0.31 4.03 5.75
C LEU A 18 -0.36 4.18 7.12
N ALA A 19 0.41 4.53 8.17
CA ALA A 19 -0.15 4.79 9.50
C ALA A 19 -1.19 5.92 9.49
N SER A 20 -0.91 7.00 8.75
CA SER A 20 -1.86 8.10 8.58
C SER A 20 -3.13 7.66 7.86
N ILE A 21 -3.00 6.89 6.77
CA ILE A 21 -4.14 6.36 6.01
C ILE A 21 -4.99 5.41 6.87
N LEU A 22 -4.36 4.47 7.59
CA LEU A 22 -5.06 3.53 8.47
C LEU A 22 -5.84 4.25 9.59
N THR A 23 -5.28 5.34 10.12
CA THR A 23 -5.94 6.18 11.13
C THR A 23 -7.12 6.93 10.53
N TRP A 24 -6.95 7.49 9.33
CA TRP A 24 -8.01 8.18 8.60
C TRP A 24 -9.19 7.24 8.29
N ILE A 25 -8.90 6.02 7.82
CA ILE A 25 -9.92 5.01 7.51
C ILE A 25 -10.70 4.62 8.77
N GLN A 26 -10.02 4.38 9.89
CA GLN A 26 -10.70 4.06 11.16
C GLN A 26 -11.60 5.21 11.64
N SER A 27 -11.20 6.47 11.41
CA SER A 27 -12.00 7.63 11.79
C SER A 27 -13.21 7.84 10.86
N HIS A 28 -13.08 7.56 9.57
CA HIS A 28 -14.15 7.78 8.59
C HIS A 28 -15.10 6.58 8.45
N PHE A 29 -14.59 5.38 8.72
CA PHE A 29 -15.30 4.12 8.54
C PHE A 29 -15.11 3.23 9.76
N PRO A 30 -15.75 3.55 10.90
CA PRO A 30 -15.64 2.76 12.14
C PRO A 30 -16.22 1.34 12.02
N HIS A 31 -16.93 1.06 10.93
CA HIS A 31 -17.59 -0.21 10.62
C HIS A 31 -16.62 -1.19 9.93
N LEU A 32 -15.50 -0.70 9.38
CA LEU A 32 -14.54 -1.53 8.69
C LEU A 32 -13.66 -2.27 9.71
N GLU A 33 -13.60 -3.59 9.56
CA GLU A 33 -12.75 -4.46 10.36
C GLU A 33 -11.36 -4.56 9.72
N PRO A 34 -10.30 -4.07 10.39
CA PRO A 34 -8.93 -4.28 9.93
C PRO A 34 -8.51 -5.73 10.18
N VAL A 35 -8.16 -6.45 9.12
CA VAL A 35 -7.70 -7.85 9.17
C VAL A 35 -6.37 -7.98 8.44
N VAL A 36 -5.39 -8.63 9.07
CA VAL A 36 -4.13 -8.97 8.40
C VAL A 36 -4.23 -10.38 7.83
N LYS A 37 -4.26 -10.51 6.50
CA LYS A 37 -4.18 -11.81 5.79
C LYS A 37 -3.00 -11.78 4.83
N TRP A 38 -2.28 -12.89 4.69
CA TRP A 38 -1.14 -13.01 3.76
C TRP A 38 -0.06 -11.94 3.96
N ASN A 39 0.19 -11.56 5.22
CA ASN A 39 1.10 -10.49 5.60
C ASN A 39 0.75 -9.13 4.94
N GLN A 40 -0.54 -8.89 4.68
CA GLN A 40 -1.08 -7.66 4.09
C GLN A 40 -2.29 -7.18 4.91
N PRO A 41 -2.36 -5.88 5.24
CA PRO A 41 -3.52 -5.30 5.88
C PRO A 41 -4.67 -5.18 4.87
N MET A 42 -5.78 -5.80 5.22
CA MET A 42 -7.04 -5.76 4.51
C MET A 42 -8.11 -5.14 5.40
N PHE A 43 -9.10 -4.50 4.80
CA PHE A 43 -10.30 -4.03 5.46
C PHE A 43 -11.49 -4.81 4.93
N LEU A 44 -12.25 -5.37 5.85
CA LEU A 44 -13.48 -6.12 5.58
C LEU A 44 -14.67 -5.32 6.10
N ASP A 45 -15.79 -5.38 5.38
CA ASP A 45 -17.10 -4.93 5.88
C ASP A 45 -18.04 -6.14 5.89
N HIS A 46 -18.47 -6.59 7.06
CA HIS A 46 -19.41 -7.72 7.23
C HIS A 46 -19.07 -8.96 6.37
N GLY A 47 -17.78 -9.28 6.22
CA GLY A 47 -17.30 -10.42 5.43
C GLY A 47 -17.03 -10.13 3.94
N THR A 48 -17.30 -8.93 3.46
CA THR A 48 -16.97 -8.46 2.11
C THR A 48 -15.62 -7.76 2.11
N PHE A 49 -14.73 -8.14 1.18
CA PHE A 49 -13.46 -7.46 0.99
C PHE A 49 -13.67 -6.10 0.35
N ILE A 50 -13.24 -5.04 1.03
CA ILE A 50 -13.39 -3.66 0.54
C ILE A 50 -12.07 -3.16 -0.05
N ILE A 51 -11.02 -3.12 0.78
CA ILE A 51 -9.73 -2.53 0.41
C ILE A 51 -8.59 -3.35 1.01
N GLY A 52 -7.51 -3.54 0.24
CA GLY A 52 -6.26 -4.14 0.71
C GLY A 52 -5.09 -3.25 0.34
N PHE A 53 -4.17 -3.03 1.28
CA PHE A 53 -2.96 -2.27 1.02
C PHE A 53 -1.78 -3.22 0.81
N SER A 54 -1.12 -3.09 -0.34
CA SER A 54 0.12 -3.80 -0.64
C SER A 54 1.25 -2.78 -0.79
N VAL A 55 2.36 -3.02 -0.11
CA VAL A 55 3.55 -2.18 -0.25
C VAL A 55 4.43 -2.75 -1.36
N SER A 56 4.39 -2.12 -2.53
CA SER A 56 5.31 -2.45 -3.63
C SER A 56 6.64 -1.75 -3.43
N LYS A 57 7.75 -2.51 -3.47
CA LYS A 57 9.09 -1.92 -3.64
C LYS A 57 9.12 -1.29 -5.03
N GLN A 58 9.39 0.01 -5.10
CA GLN A 58 9.44 0.73 -6.37
C GLN A 58 10.53 0.11 -7.27
N ARG A 59 10.11 -0.67 -8.27
CA ARG A 59 11.01 -1.22 -9.30
C ARG A 59 11.08 -0.18 -10.42
N TYR A 60 12.07 0.70 -10.38
CA TYR A 60 12.35 1.62 -11.49
C TYR A 60 12.76 0.77 -12.71
N ARG A 61 11.84 0.53 -13.65
CA ARG A 61 12.19 0.05 -14.99
C ARG A 61 12.33 1.27 -15.89
N GLY A 62 13.51 1.88 -15.85
CA GLY A 62 13.92 2.85 -16.86
C GLY A 62 14.29 2.10 -18.13
N CYS A 63 13.44 2.15 -19.15
CA CYS A 63 13.86 1.80 -20.51
C CYS A 63 14.32 3.10 -21.17
N THR A 64 15.63 3.32 -21.24
CA THR A 64 16.19 4.44 -22.00
C THR A 64 16.09 4.09 -23.49
N ARG A 65 15.04 4.55 -24.16
CA ARG A 65 15.03 4.56 -25.63
C ARG A 65 15.47 5.94 -26.11
N SER A 66 16.78 6.10 -26.25
CA SER A 66 17.35 7.16 -27.09
C SER A 66 18.03 6.49 -28.29
N CYS A 67 17.35 6.53 -29.43
CA CYS A 67 17.85 6.36 -30.81
C CYS A 67 16.59 6.53 -31.66
N GLY A 68 16.23 7.70 -32.17
CA GLY A 68 16.96 8.51 -33.14
C GLY A 68 16.01 8.62 -34.35
N ASN A 69 15.68 9.83 -34.79
CA ASN A 69 14.83 10.05 -35.96
C ASN A 69 15.44 9.36 -37.18
N GLU A 70 14.69 8.46 -37.82
CA GLU A 70 14.93 8.08 -39.21
C GLU A 70 13.82 8.72 -40.05
N ALA A 71 14.15 9.91 -40.58
CA ALA A 71 13.53 10.45 -41.76
C ALA A 71 14.42 10.04 -42.93
N ILE A 72 13.98 9.06 -43.73
CA ILE A 72 14.17 9.00 -45.19
C ILE A 72 12.92 8.34 -45.77
#